data_AF-A0A6J4X2Q4-F1
#
_entry.id   AF-A0A6J4X2Q4-F1
#
_cell.length_a   1.000
_cell.length_b   1.000
_cell.length_c   1.000
_cell.angle_alpha   90.00
_cell.angle_beta   90.00
_cell.angle_gamma   90.00
#
_symmetry.space_group_name_H-M   'P 1'
#
loop_
_entity.id
_entity.type
_entity.pdbx_description
1 polymer ?
#
loop_
_entity_poly.entity_id
_entity_poly.type
_entity_poly.pdbx_seq_one_letter_code
_entity_poly.pdbx_strand_id
1 'polypeptide(L)'
;MRNLNPFTDRQIRLLEAVREKIRAINDPNSDIITNESYEFSIKHTKQFGKIPKIGFKPRSGQIKAELAHNSDILDKSRDEEIARLRRQYGVTEARNREARLFESEWNNIMLKAKKATFTLALINQLFTTNSQSIADPVEILQQIVMDEYAQVKVKREPIIEGEAADAAEKTENGKIKSYAQELAELE
;
A
#
# COMPACT_ATOMS: atom_id res chain seq x y z
N MET A 1 13.11 -1.93 -14.73
CA MET A 1 14.06 -1.60 -13.63
C MET A 1 13.62 -2.34 -12.37
N ARG A 2 14.46 -3.24 -11.84
CA ARG A 2 14.23 -3.87 -10.53
C ARG A 2 14.30 -2.81 -9.43
N ASN A 3 13.45 -2.91 -8.42
CA ASN A 3 13.51 -2.03 -7.25
C ASN A 3 14.88 -2.19 -6.59
N LEU A 4 15.77 -1.20 -6.75
CA LEU A 4 17.19 -1.27 -6.37
C LEU A 4 17.41 -1.34 -4.85
N ASN A 5 16.36 -1.17 -4.05
CA ASN A 5 16.42 -1.30 -2.59
C ASN A 5 15.25 -2.16 -2.09
N PRO A 6 15.44 -3.50 -1.95
CA PRO A 6 14.47 -4.33 -1.26
C PRO A 6 14.19 -3.83 0.16
N PHE A 7 13.09 -4.29 0.76
CA PHE A 7 12.89 -4.08 2.19
C PHE A 7 14.02 -4.76 2.97
N THR A 8 14.50 -4.12 4.02
CA THR A 8 15.46 -4.75 4.93
C THR A 8 14.75 -5.78 5.79
N ASP A 9 15.47 -6.74 6.36
CA ASP A 9 14.88 -7.74 7.27
C ASP A 9 14.12 -7.10 8.42
N ARG A 10 14.64 -5.97 8.94
CA ARG A 10 13.98 -5.15 9.96
C ARG A 10 12.64 -4.57 9.49
N GLN A 11 12.55 -4.14 8.23
CA GLN A 11 11.30 -3.66 7.64
C GLN A 11 10.31 -4.79 7.39
N ILE A 12 10.79 -5.98 7.02
CA ILE A 12 9.95 -7.17 6.84
C ILE A 12 9.33 -7.59 8.18
N ARG A 13 10.14 -7.70 9.23
CA ARG A 13 9.65 -8.02 10.60
C ARG A 13 8.61 -7.00 11.09
N LEU A 14 8.78 -5.72 10.76
CA LEU A 14 7.77 -4.71 11.08
C LEU A 14 6.46 -4.94 10.35
N LEU A 15 6.51 -5.23 9.06
CA LEU A 15 5.32 -5.51 8.25
C LEU A 15 4.59 -6.75 8.74
N GLU A 16 5.32 -7.80 9.12
CA GLU A 16 4.76 -9.01 9.74
C GLU A 16 4.08 -8.71 11.07
N ALA A 17 4.74 -7.95 11.96
CA ALA A 17 4.15 -7.55 13.24
C ALA A 17 2.86 -6.72 13.05
N VAL A 18 2.86 -5.79 12.09
CA VAL A 18 1.66 -4.99 11.76
C VAL A 18 0.54 -5.88 11.22
N ARG A 19 0.86 -6.84 10.34
CA ARG A 19 -0.12 -7.79 9.79
C ARG A 19 -0.78 -8.62 10.88
N GLU A 20 0.00 -9.17 11.80
CA GLU A 20 -0.54 -9.98 12.90
C GLU A 20 -1.40 -9.14 13.85
N LYS A 21 -1.00 -7.88 14.13
CA LYS A 21 -1.83 -6.98 14.94
C LYS A 21 -3.17 -6.64 14.27
N ILE A 22 -3.18 -6.40 12.96
CA ILE A 22 -4.42 -6.15 12.20
C ILE A 22 -5.32 -7.39 12.21
N ARG A 23 -4.75 -8.59 12.05
CA ARG A 23 -5.50 -9.84 12.15
C ARG A 23 -6.15 -10.02 13.52
N ALA A 24 -5.41 -9.74 14.59
CA ALA A 24 -5.94 -9.81 15.95
C ALA A 24 -7.07 -8.80 16.19
N ILE A 25 -7.02 -7.60 15.58
CA ILE A 25 -8.10 -6.61 15.67
C ILE A 25 -9.35 -7.08 14.91
N ASN A 26 -9.18 -7.74 13.77
CA ASN A 26 -10.27 -8.22 12.92
C ASN A 26 -10.78 -9.62 13.30
N ASP A 27 -10.27 -10.23 14.36
CA ASP A 27 -10.67 -11.57 14.79
C ASP A 27 -12.12 -11.53 15.31
N PRO A 28 -13.07 -12.20 14.62
CA PRO A 28 -14.46 -12.23 15.07
C PRO A 28 -14.66 -13.05 16.35
N ASN A 29 -13.69 -13.89 16.74
CA ASN A 29 -13.77 -14.79 17.89
C ASN A 29 -12.64 -14.52 18.90
N SER A 30 -12.28 -13.26 19.14
CA SER A 30 -11.29 -12.98 20.17
C SER A 30 -11.90 -13.26 21.55
N ASP A 31 -11.24 -14.10 22.36
CA ASP A 31 -11.62 -14.38 23.76
C ASP A 31 -11.74 -13.11 24.63
N ILE A 32 -11.24 -11.98 24.14
CA ILE A 32 -11.27 -10.66 24.77
C ILE A 32 -11.86 -9.65 23.78
N ILE A 33 -12.96 -8.97 24.12
CA ILE A 33 -13.46 -7.81 23.35
C ILE A 33 -12.56 -6.61 23.65
N THR A 34 -11.70 -6.24 22.70
CA THR A 34 -10.68 -5.19 22.92
C THR A 34 -11.15 -3.78 22.52
N ASN A 35 -12.25 -3.64 21.75
CA ASN A 35 -12.68 -2.38 21.11
C ASN A 35 -11.55 -1.67 20.33
N GLU A 36 -10.52 -2.42 19.93
CA GLU A 36 -9.41 -1.90 19.14
C GLU A 36 -9.88 -1.70 17.70
N SER A 37 -9.40 -0.64 17.06
CA SER A 37 -9.62 -0.42 15.63
C SER A 37 -8.38 0.23 15.01
N TYR A 38 -8.28 0.11 13.69
CA TYR A 38 -7.24 0.76 12.91
C TYR A 38 -7.86 1.52 11.73
N GLU A 39 -7.13 2.53 11.26
CA GLU A 39 -7.57 3.39 10.18
C GLU A 39 -6.37 3.80 9.33
N PHE A 40 -6.50 3.71 8.01
CA PHE A 40 -5.54 4.28 7.07
C PHE A 40 -5.96 5.71 6.71
N SER A 41 -5.02 6.64 6.78
CA SER A 41 -5.24 8.05 6.43
C SER A 41 -4.09 8.59 5.61
N ILE A 42 -4.37 9.55 4.72
CA ILE A 42 -3.33 10.25 3.97
C ILE A 42 -2.81 11.41 4.83
N LYS A 43 -1.50 11.47 5.05
CA LYS A 43 -0.86 12.63 5.70
C LYS A 43 0.23 13.22 4.83
N HIS A 44 0.28 14.55 4.80
CA HIS A 44 1.37 15.27 4.18
C HIS A 44 2.54 15.41 5.15
N THR A 45 3.74 15.04 4.71
CA THR A 45 4.98 15.16 5.48
C THR A 45 5.93 16.11 4.78
N LYS A 46 6.64 16.94 5.55
CA LYS A 46 7.62 17.90 4.99
C LYS A 46 8.73 17.21 4.18
N GLN A 47 9.12 15.99 4.57
CA GLN A 47 10.24 15.26 3.96
C GLN A 47 9.80 14.32 2.82
N PHE A 48 8.60 13.74 2.88
CA PHE A 48 8.19 12.65 1.97
C PHE A 48 6.93 12.96 1.15
N GLY A 49 6.38 14.17 1.26
CA GLY A 49 5.11 14.54 0.62
C GLY A 49 3.94 13.77 1.22
N LYS A 50 2.91 13.48 0.42
CA LYS A 50 1.76 12.68 0.88
C LYS A 50 2.17 11.21 1.01
N ILE A 51 1.89 10.61 2.17
CA ILE A 51 2.10 9.18 2.43
C ILE A 51 0.93 8.59 3.23
N PRO A 52 0.63 7.29 3.09
CA PRO A 52 -0.33 6.62 3.96
C PRO A 52 0.20 6.49 5.39
N LYS A 53 -0.69 6.66 6.36
CA LYS A 53 -0.44 6.50 7.78
C LYS A 53 -1.47 5.56 8.38
N ILE A 54 -1.00 4.63 9.19
CA ILE A 54 -1.87 3.77 10.01
C ILE A 54 -2.04 4.38 11.41
N GLY A 55 -3.29 4.62 11.78
CA GLY A 55 -3.72 5.00 13.12
C GLY A 55 -4.31 3.80 13.84
N PHE A 56 -4.12 3.73 15.16
CA PHE A 56 -4.76 2.73 16.02
C PHE A 56 -5.54 3.43 17.13
N LYS A 57 -6.71 2.92 17.49
CA LYS A 57 -7.58 3.48 18.55
C LYS A 57 -7.94 2.37 19.55
N PRO A 58 -8.12 2.70 20.85
CA PRO A 58 -7.87 4.00 21.47
C PRO A 58 -6.38 4.22 21.85
N ARG A 59 -5.57 3.16 21.94
CA ARG A 59 -4.21 3.20 22.52
C ARG A 59 -3.09 3.30 21.47
N SER A 60 -3.14 4.31 20.59
CA SER A 60 -2.19 4.42 19.46
C SER A 60 -0.71 4.33 19.86
N GLY A 61 -0.30 5.05 20.90
CA GLY A 61 1.11 5.09 21.29
C GLY A 61 1.61 3.77 21.87
N GLN A 62 0.74 3.05 22.58
CA GLN A 62 1.09 1.75 23.16
C GLN A 62 1.21 0.68 22.08
N ILE A 63 0.23 0.59 21.17
CA ILE A 63 0.25 -0.38 20.07
C ILE A 63 1.49 -0.15 19.18
N LYS A 64 1.84 1.10 18.89
CA LYS A 64 3.04 1.43 18.09
C LYS A 64 4.35 1.06 18.79
N ALA A 65 4.42 1.28 20.11
CA ALA A 65 5.58 0.87 20.91
C ALA A 65 5.72 -0.66 20.93
N GLU A 66 4.62 -1.38 21.15
CA GLU A 66 4.56 -2.84 21.09
C GLU A 66 5.01 -3.38 19.72
N LEU A 67 4.52 -2.79 18.63
CA LEU A 67 4.94 -3.16 17.27
C LEU A 67 6.44 -2.93 17.05
N ALA A 68 6.99 -1.81 17.54
CA ALA A 68 8.42 -1.53 17.46
C ALA A 68 9.25 -2.56 18.25
N HIS A 69 8.73 -3.01 19.40
CA HIS A 69 9.38 -4.02 20.23
C HIS A 69 9.34 -5.41 19.57
N ASN A 70 8.15 -5.85 19.13
CA ASN A 70 7.93 -7.17 18.55
C ASN A 70 8.65 -7.36 17.22
N SER A 71 8.93 -6.27 16.49
CA SER A 71 9.65 -6.31 15.21
C SER A 71 11.18 -6.30 15.36
N ASP A 72 11.69 -6.30 16.61
CA ASP A 72 13.13 -6.26 16.91
C ASP A 72 13.80 -5.11 16.13
N ILE A 73 13.08 -3.98 16.06
CA ILE A 73 13.59 -2.72 15.50
C ILE A 73 14.57 -2.08 16.47
N LEU A 74 14.52 -2.44 17.74
CA LEU A 74 15.44 -1.94 18.77
C LEU A 74 16.79 -2.64 18.58
N ASP A 75 17.85 -1.84 18.48
CA ASP A 75 19.21 -2.35 18.27
C ASP A 75 19.73 -2.96 19.57
N LYS A 76 20.28 -4.18 19.56
CA LYS A 76 20.66 -4.91 20.79
C LYS A 76 21.72 -4.19 21.65
N SER A 77 22.55 -3.34 21.04
CA SER A 77 23.50 -2.48 21.79
C SER A 77 22.80 -1.33 22.53
N ARG A 78 21.53 -1.04 22.22
CA ARG A 78 20.70 -0.03 22.88
C ARG A 78 19.88 -0.58 24.04
N ASP A 79 19.85 -1.89 24.28
CA ASP A 79 19.12 -2.47 25.42
C ASP A 79 19.70 -1.97 26.76
N GLU A 80 21.00 -1.72 26.82
CA GLU A 80 21.66 -1.08 27.97
C GLU A 80 21.27 0.40 28.12
N GLU A 81 21.07 1.11 27.00
CA GLU A 81 20.57 2.48 26.98
C GLU A 81 19.08 2.52 27.39
N ILE A 82 18.29 1.51 27.02
CA ILE A 82 16.88 1.34 27.39
C ILE A 82 16.72 1.06 28.88
N ALA A 83 17.57 0.19 29.46
CA ALA A 83 17.61 -0.03 30.91
C ALA A 83 17.95 1.27 31.67
N ARG A 84 18.82 2.11 31.08
CA ARG A 84 19.17 3.44 31.61
C ARG A 84 18.01 4.44 31.48
N LEU A 85 17.36 4.50 30.32
CA LEU A 85 16.21 5.38 30.07
C LEU A 85 14.99 5.01 30.91
N ARG A 86 14.72 3.72 31.14
CA ARG A 86 13.67 3.23 32.04
C ARG A 86 13.91 3.66 33.50
N ARG A 87 15.17 3.79 33.92
CA ARG A 87 15.55 4.35 35.23
C ARG A 87 15.46 5.88 35.28
N GLN A 88 15.55 6.58 34.15
CA GLN A 88 15.83 8.03 34.12
C GLN A 88 14.65 8.90 33.62
N TYR A 89 13.80 8.42 32.71
CA TYR A 89 12.78 9.24 32.02
C TYR A 89 11.33 8.78 32.23
N GLY A 90 11.11 7.72 33.02
CA GLY A 90 9.77 7.19 33.29
C GLY A 90 9.15 6.45 32.09
N VAL A 91 8.22 5.54 32.39
CA VAL A 91 7.61 4.59 31.43
C VAL A 91 6.98 5.29 30.23
N THR A 92 6.40 6.48 30.44
CA THR A 92 5.70 7.26 29.40
C THR A 92 6.64 7.78 28.31
N GLU A 93 7.84 8.25 28.67
CA GLU A 93 8.77 8.84 27.71
C GLU A 93 9.47 7.77 26.87
N ALA A 94 9.82 6.64 27.48
CA ALA A 94 10.31 5.45 26.77
C ALA A 94 9.31 4.97 25.72
N ARG A 95 8.02 4.84 26.10
CA ARG A 95 6.94 4.48 25.17
C ARG A 95 6.81 5.47 24.01
N ASN A 96 6.89 6.77 24.29
CA ASN A 96 6.80 7.80 23.24
C ASN A 96 7.99 7.71 22.27
N ARG A 97 9.18 7.38 22.75
CA ARG A 97 10.37 7.16 21.89
C ARG A 97 10.17 5.97 20.96
N GLU A 98 9.68 4.84 21.47
CA GLU A 98 9.42 3.64 20.68
C GLU A 98 8.33 3.88 19.62
N ALA A 99 7.26 4.58 19.98
CA ALA A 99 6.23 4.97 19.02
C ALA A 99 6.81 5.88 17.90
N ARG A 100 7.76 6.76 18.20
CA ARG A 100 8.44 7.57 17.17
C ARG A 100 9.34 6.73 16.26
N LEU A 101 9.98 5.69 16.79
CA LEU A 101 10.77 4.75 15.98
C LEU A 101 9.88 4.00 14.99
N PHE A 102 8.72 3.51 15.43
CA PHE A 102 7.71 2.95 14.54
C PHE A 102 7.34 3.92 13.41
N GLU A 103 7.04 5.17 13.74
CA GLU A 103 6.64 6.18 12.74
C GLU A 103 7.73 6.44 11.70
N SER A 104 9.00 6.43 12.12
CA SER A 104 10.14 6.63 11.23
C SER A 104 10.30 5.46 10.25
N GLU A 105 10.26 4.23 10.74
CA GLU A 105 10.35 3.03 9.88
C GLU A 105 9.15 2.90 8.96
N TRP A 106 7.95 3.17 9.48
CA TRP A 106 6.72 3.20 8.69
C TRP A 106 6.82 4.20 7.53
N ASN A 107 7.35 5.41 7.77
CA ASN A 107 7.57 6.39 6.71
C ASN A 107 8.51 5.88 5.61
N ASN A 108 9.62 5.25 6.01
CA ASN A 108 10.60 4.71 5.07
C ASN A 108 9.99 3.59 4.22
N ILE A 109 9.22 2.71 4.82
CA ILE A 109 8.50 1.65 4.11
C ILE A 109 7.48 2.25 3.14
N MET A 110 6.66 3.19 3.59
CA MET A 110 5.64 3.83 2.76
C MET A 110 6.24 4.62 1.59
N LEU A 111 7.41 5.23 1.76
CA LEU A 111 8.13 5.88 0.66
C LEU A 111 8.58 4.87 -0.39
N LYS A 112 9.16 3.74 0.03
CA LYS A 112 9.55 2.65 -0.89
C LYS A 112 8.32 2.09 -1.61
N ALA A 113 7.22 1.88 -0.88
CA ALA A 113 5.95 1.42 -1.44
C ALA A 113 5.41 2.42 -2.46
N LYS A 114 5.31 3.71 -2.12
CA LYS A 114 4.86 4.78 -3.04
C LYS A 114 5.62 4.81 -4.35
N LYS A 115 6.97 4.68 -4.31
CA LYS A 115 7.80 4.60 -5.52
C LYS A 115 7.48 3.37 -6.37
N ALA A 116 7.25 2.22 -5.74
CA ALA A 116 6.86 0.99 -6.45
C ALA A 116 5.43 1.08 -7.00
N THR A 117 4.53 1.73 -6.27
CA THR A 117 3.12 1.87 -6.65
C THR A 117 2.93 2.73 -7.89
N PHE A 118 3.86 3.62 -8.24
CA PHE A 118 3.78 4.35 -9.52
C PHE A 118 3.67 3.41 -10.73
N THR A 119 4.53 2.40 -10.81
CA THR A 119 4.49 1.43 -11.91
C THR A 119 3.20 0.59 -11.86
N LEU A 120 2.76 0.19 -10.67
CA LEU A 120 1.51 -0.56 -10.51
C LEU A 120 0.27 0.28 -10.86
N ALA A 121 0.26 1.56 -10.51
CA ALA A 121 -0.82 2.49 -10.85
C ALA A 121 -0.96 2.62 -12.37
N LEU A 122 0.18 2.77 -13.08
CA LEU A 122 0.19 2.83 -14.54
C LEU A 122 -0.29 1.51 -15.18
N ILE A 123 0.14 0.36 -14.66
CA ILE A 123 -0.34 -0.94 -15.14
C ILE A 123 -1.84 -1.05 -14.92
N ASN A 124 -2.33 -0.71 -13.72
CA ASN A 124 -3.75 -0.77 -13.43
C ASN A 124 -4.55 0.15 -14.35
N GLN A 125 -4.12 1.41 -14.51
CA GLN A 125 -4.79 2.35 -15.40
C GLN A 125 -4.84 1.88 -16.86
N LEU A 126 -3.78 1.23 -17.35
CA LEU A 126 -3.68 0.83 -18.76
C LEU A 126 -4.31 -0.54 -19.05
N PHE A 127 -4.40 -1.43 -18.06
CA PHE A 127 -4.70 -2.85 -18.30
C PHE A 127 -5.78 -3.46 -17.38
N THR A 128 -6.27 -2.78 -16.34
CA THR A 128 -7.35 -3.36 -15.49
C THR A 128 -8.73 -3.19 -16.12
N THR A 129 -9.57 -4.21 -15.93
CA THR A 129 -10.99 -4.24 -16.31
C THR A 129 -11.89 -3.94 -15.11
N ASN A 130 -13.11 -3.49 -15.36
CA ASN A 130 -14.03 -2.89 -14.36
C ASN A 130 -14.48 -3.81 -13.20
N SER A 131 -14.06 -5.08 -13.14
CA SER A 131 -14.53 -6.08 -12.18
C SER A 131 -13.52 -6.45 -11.08
N GLN A 132 -12.36 -5.80 -11.01
CA GLN A 132 -11.32 -6.13 -10.03
C GLN A 132 -11.32 -5.15 -8.84
N SER A 133 -11.33 -5.68 -7.61
CA SER A 133 -11.21 -4.86 -6.40
C SER A 133 -9.74 -4.71 -5.99
N ILE A 134 -9.31 -3.46 -5.79
CA ILE A 134 -7.97 -3.14 -5.29
C ILE A 134 -8.06 -3.07 -3.76
N ALA A 135 -7.08 -3.63 -3.05
CA ALA A 135 -7.05 -3.52 -1.58
C ALA A 135 -6.83 -2.05 -1.16
N ASP A 136 -7.51 -1.58 -0.11
CA ASP A 136 -7.50 -0.18 0.34
C ASP A 136 -6.10 0.46 0.44
N PRO A 137 -5.07 -0.20 1.00
CA PRO A 137 -3.74 0.40 1.10
C PRO A 137 -3.09 0.67 -0.27
N VAL A 138 -3.41 -0.16 -1.26
CA VAL A 138 -2.91 -0.02 -2.63
C VAL A 138 -3.67 1.10 -3.34
N GLU A 139 -4.98 1.18 -3.17
CA GLU A 139 -5.80 2.27 -3.73
C GLU A 139 -5.33 3.63 -3.21
N ILE A 140 -5.11 3.77 -1.91
CA ILE A 140 -4.61 5.00 -1.30
C ILE A 140 -3.24 5.40 -1.88
N LEU A 141 -2.32 4.45 -2.04
CA LEU A 141 -1.01 4.71 -2.64
C LEU A 141 -1.13 5.11 -4.11
N GLN A 142 -2.04 4.49 -4.87
CA GLN A 142 -2.28 4.85 -6.27
C GLN A 142 -2.86 6.26 -6.38
N GLN A 143 -3.83 6.64 -5.56
CA GLN A 143 -4.39 7.99 -5.53
C GLN A 143 -3.31 9.04 -5.23
N ILE A 144 -2.48 8.81 -4.20
CA ILE A 144 -1.37 9.70 -3.85
C ILE A 144 -0.44 9.92 -5.05
N VAL A 145 -0.07 8.83 -5.72
CA VAL A 145 0.84 8.90 -6.86
C VAL A 145 0.17 9.60 -8.05
N MET A 146 -1.05 9.22 -8.43
CA MET A 146 -1.75 9.81 -9.57
C MET A 146 -2.07 11.29 -9.36
N ASP A 147 -2.31 11.74 -8.13
CA ASP A 147 -2.50 13.16 -7.81
C ASP A 147 -1.19 13.96 -7.85
N GLU A 148 -0.07 13.40 -7.42
CA GLU A 148 1.23 14.09 -7.48
C GLU A 148 1.81 14.14 -8.90
N TYR A 149 1.48 13.15 -9.74
CA TYR A 149 1.89 13.08 -11.15
C TYR A 149 0.79 13.54 -12.12
N ALA A 150 -0.15 14.39 -11.66
CA ALA A 150 -1.36 14.80 -12.38
C ALA A 150 -1.15 15.49 -13.75
N GLN A 151 0.09 15.75 -14.20
CA GLN A 151 0.35 16.01 -15.63
C GLN A 151 0.06 14.78 -16.53
N VAL A 152 -0.14 13.60 -15.94
CA VAL A 152 -0.55 12.35 -16.63
C VAL A 152 -2.06 12.08 -16.51
N LYS A 153 -2.86 12.98 -15.90
CA LYS A 153 -4.34 12.93 -15.89
C LYS A 153 -4.97 13.25 -17.27
N VAL A 154 -4.32 12.87 -18.36
CA VAL A 154 -5.08 12.58 -19.59
C VAL A 154 -5.80 11.28 -19.28
N LYS A 155 -7.13 11.30 -19.16
CA LYS A 155 -7.95 10.09 -19.30
C LYS A 155 -7.55 9.47 -20.64
N ARG A 156 -6.63 8.51 -20.63
CA ARG A 156 -6.35 7.69 -21.78
C ARG A 156 -7.42 6.63 -21.79
N GLU A 157 -8.21 6.61 -22.83
CA GLU A 157 -9.19 5.57 -23.04
C GLU A 157 -8.49 4.20 -23.01
N PRO A 158 -9.09 3.18 -22.39
CA PRO A 158 -8.53 1.84 -22.38
C PRO A 158 -8.19 1.41 -23.80
N ILE A 159 -7.03 0.78 -24.01
CA ILE A 159 -6.66 0.18 -25.29
C ILE A 159 -7.41 -1.14 -25.41
N ILE A 160 -8.74 -1.08 -25.49
CA ILE A 160 -9.59 -2.18 -25.96
C ILE A 160 -10.68 -1.54 -26.80
N GLU A 161 -10.38 -1.32 -28.08
CA GLU A 161 -11.42 -1.27 -29.11
C GLU A 161 -11.89 -2.72 -29.29
N GLY A 162 -12.96 -3.09 -28.59
CA GLY A 162 -13.50 -4.44 -28.64
C GLY A 162 -14.80 -4.58 -27.85
N GLU A 163 -15.91 -4.43 -28.58
CA GLU A 163 -17.24 -4.96 -28.26
C GLU A 163 -18.04 -4.33 -27.10
N ALA A 164 -18.53 -3.09 -27.28
CA ALA A 164 -19.73 -2.65 -26.54
C ALA A 164 -20.45 -1.43 -27.17
N ALA A 165 -20.65 -1.40 -28.48
CA ALA A 165 -21.70 -0.58 -29.10
C ALA A 165 -21.83 -1.02 -30.56
N ASP A 166 -22.93 -1.72 -30.86
CA ASP A 166 -23.73 -1.54 -32.10
C ASP A 166 -24.74 -2.69 -32.22
N ALA A 167 -25.69 -2.67 -31.31
CA ALA A 167 -27.03 -3.17 -31.59
C ALA A 167 -27.92 -1.96 -31.93
N ALA A 168 -27.76 -1.40 -33.14
CA ALA A 168 -28.84 -0.89 -33.99
C ALA A 168 -28.27 -0.15 -35.22
N GLU A 169 -28.91 -0.37 -36.37
CA GLU A 169 -28.83 0.39 -37.64
C GLU A 169 -27.72 0.07 -38.65
N LYS A 170 -27.97 -1.02 -39.41
CA LYS A 170 -28.12 -1.05 -40.89
C LYS A 170 -27.03 -0.41 -41.80
N THR A 171 -26.38 -1.31 -42.58
CA THR A 171 -26.01 -1.24 -44.03
C THR A 171 -25.19 -0.03 -44.50
N GLU A 172 -24.05 -0.13 -45.20
CA GLU A 172 -23.73 -0.97 -46.36
C GLU A 172 -22.22 -0.80 -46.71
N ASN A 173 -21.66 -1.80 -47.40
CA ASN A 173 -20.43 -1.78 -48.23
C ASN A 173 -19.04 -1.95 -47.57
N GLY A 174 -18.48 -3.14 -47.79
CA GLY A 174 -17.05 -3.44 -47.70
C GLY A 174 -16.76 -4.81 -47.07
N LYS A 175 -16.95 -5.91 -47.81
CA LYS A 175 -16.60 -7.25 -47.35
C LYS A 175 -15.08 -7.35 -47.14
N ILE A 176 -14.62 -7.22 -45.91
CA ILE A 176 -13.28 -7.64 -45.50
C ILE A 176 -13.33 -9.17 -45.37
N LYS A 177 -12.58 -9.88 -46.21
CA LYS A 177 -12.44 -11.34 -46.11
C LYS A 177 -11.78 -11.68 -44.77
N SER A 178 -12.22 -12.75 -44.12
CA SER A 178 -11.58 -13.18 -42.86
C SER A 178 -10.23 -13.85 -43.16
N TYR A 179 -9.30 -13.79 -42.21
CA TYR A 179 -7.98 -14.40 -42.31
C TYR A 179 -8.02 -15.91 -42.65
N ALA A 180 -9.08 -16.60 -42.23
CA ALA A 180 -9.30 -18.01 -42.57
C ALA A 180 -9.63 -18.23 -44.07
N GLN A 181 -10.19 -17.23 -44.75
CA GLN A 181 -10.45 -17.28 -46.20
C GLN A 181 -9.19 -16.98 -47.03
N GLU A 182 -8.27 -16.15 -46.53
CA GLU A 182 -7.00 -15.89 -47.21
C GLU A 182 -6.06 -17.11 -47.17
N LEU A 183 -6.11 -17.89 -46.09
CA LEU A 183 -5.29 -19.11 -45.93
C LEU A 183 -5.74 -20.26 -46.84
N ALA A 184 -7.02 -20.35 -47.16
CA ALA A 184 -7.55 -21.40 -48.03
C ALA A 184 -7.30 -21.14 -49.53
N GLU A 185 -6.94 -19.91 -49.92
CA GLU A 185 -6.63 -19.54 -51.31
C GLU A 185 -5.12 -19.72 -51.64
N LEU A 186 -4.30 -20.18 -50.68
CA LEU A 186 -2.85 -20.39 -50.81
C LEU A 186 -2.42 -21.87 -50.90
N GLU A 187 -3.38 -22.81 -50.89
CA GLU A 187 -3.17 -24.25 -51.22
C GLU A 187 -3.66 -24.58 -52.63
#